data_AF-A0A8S3ZAA5-F1
#
_entry.id   AF-A0A8S3ZAA5-F1
#
_cell.length_a   1.000
_cell.length_b   1.000
_cell.length_c   1.000
_cell.angle_alpha   90.00
_cell.angle_beta   90.00
_cell.angle_gamma   90.00
#
_symmetry.space_group_name_H-M   'P 1'
#
loop_
_entity.id
_entity.type
_entity.pdbx_description
1 polymer ?
#
loop_
_entity_poly.entity_id
_entity_poly.type
_entity_poly.pdbx_seq_one_letter_code
_entity_poly.pdbx_strand_id
1 'polypeptide(L)'
;MAEAASEPDYSVDEHAKEGYVRLRIKIPNLKVKGPGMMDKILHRHPHPEGKNAVIEVPVFTKRSFELNVRGATAGAMKGAQYCLKVHRLPFPIDDDDCYITAEDGWIVMFLKKTDESESWEKFIRDGALETATND
;
A
#
# COMPACT_ATOMS: atom_id res chain seq x y z
N MET A 1 27.01 6.31 0.76
CA MET A 1 26.37 5.34 -0.14
C MET A 1 24.92 5.26 0.30
N ALA A 2 23.96 5.60 -0.56
CA ALA A 2 22.55 5.41 -0.21
C ALA A 2 22.29 3.90 -0.21
N GLU A 3 21.81 3.34 0.90
CA GLU A 3 21.29 1.98 0.91
C GLU A 3 20.14 1.89 -0.07
N ALA A 4 20.14 0.85 -0.92
CA ALA A 4 19.03 0.61 -1.84
C ALA A 4 17.77 0.29 -1.04
N ALA A 5 16.62 0.81 -1.46
CA ALA A 5 15.35 0.52 -0.83
C ALA A 5 15.04 -0.99 -0.94
N SER A 6 14.64 -1.59 0.17
CA SER A 6 14.21 -3.00 0.22
C SER A 6 12.75 -3.13 -0.20
N GLU A 7 12.43 -4.17 -0.95
CA GLU A 7 11.03 -4.52 -1.23
C GLU A 7 10.40 -5.17 0.01
N PRO A 8 9.26 -4.66 0.52
CA PRO A 8 8.59 -5.23 1.68
C PRO A 8 7.75 -6.47 1.31
N ASP A 9 7.66 -7.42 2.24
CA ASP A 9 6.69 -8.52 2.13
C ASP A 9 5.25 -7.97 2.13
N TYR A 10 4.37 -8.57 1.35
CA TYR A 10 2.94 -8.22 1.36
C TYR A 10 2.04 -9.43 1.12
N SER A 11 0.77 -9.28 1.51
CA SER A 11 -0.31 -10.20 1.16
C SER A 11 -1.47 -9.45 0.52
N VAL A 12 -2.26 -10.16 -0.29
CA VAL A 12 -3.34 -9.57 -1.08
C VAL A 12 -4.65 -10.30 -0.82
N ASP A 13 -5.75 -9.57 -0.75
CA ASP A 13 -7.09 -10.08 -0.49
C ASP A 13 -8.14 -9.16 -1.12
N GLU A 14 -9.04 -9.68 -1.95
CA GLU A 14 -10.11 -8.90 -2.58
C GLU A 14 -11.48 -9.06 -1.92
N HIS A 15 -11.62 -9.91 -0.90
CA HIS A 15 -12.89 -10.14 -0.20
C HIS A 15 -13.05 -9.28 1.04
N ALA A 16 -11.99 -8.61 1.48
CA ALA A 16 -11.99 -7.78 2.67
C ALA A 16 -12.93 -6.56 2.58
N LYS A 17 -13.13 -6.01 1.38
CA LYS A 17 -13.99 -4.86 1.11
C LYS A 17 -14.50 -4.93 -0.33
N GLU A 18 -15.82 -4.90 -0.50
CA GLU A 18 -16.48 -4.94 -1.80
C GLU A 18 -15.97 -3.84 -2.73
N GLY A 19 -15.64 -4.22 -3.97
CA GLY A 19 -15.10 -3.31 -4.99
C GLY A 19 -13.64 -2.89 -4.78
N TYR A 20 -12.92 -3.45 -3.79
CA TYR A 20 -11.52 -3.13 -3.53
C TYR A 20 -10.64 -4.38 -3.48
N VAL A 21 -9.38 -4.21 -3.87
CA VAL A 21 -8.30 -5.16 -3.58
C VAL A 21 -7.46 -4.59 -2.45
N ARG A 22 -7.32 -5.35 -1.36
CA ARG A 22 -6.55 -4.97 -0.18
C ARG A 22 -5.16 -5.58 -0.24
N LEU A 23 -4.13 -4.75 -0.14
CA LEU A 23 -2.76 -5.20 0.10
C LEU A 23 -2.38 -4.90 1.55
N ARG A 24 -1.89 -5.90 2.28
CA ARG A 24 -1.28 -5.72 3.61
C ARG A 24 0.24 -5.83 3.46
N ILE A 25 0.92 -4.69 3.60
CA ILE A 25 2.34 -4.53 3.33
C ILE A 25 3.08 -4.42 4.67
N LYS A 26 4.03 -5.33 4.91
CA LYS A 26 4.75 -5.44 6.18
C LYS A 26 5.91 -4.46 6.21
N ILE A 27 5.89 -3.53 7.16
CA ILE A 27 6.98 -2.59 7.40
C ILE A 27 7.48 -2.81 8.84
N PRO A 28 8.51 -3.65 9.04
CA PRO A 28 9.04 -3.94 10.37
C PRO A 28 9.36 -2.67 11.17
N ASN A 29 8.97 -2.68 12.45
CA ASN A 29 9.18 -1.59 13.40
C ASN A 29 8.49 -0.25 13.06
N LEU A 30 7.62 -0.19 12.04
CA LEU A 30 6.81 0.99 11.77
C LEU A 30 5.92 1.30 12.97
N LYS A 31 5.95 2.56 13.40
CA LYS A 31 5.05 3.11 14.41
C LYS A 31 4.23 4.21 13.78
N VAL A 32 2.92 4.18 13.95
CA VAL A 32 2.02 5.18 13.36
C VAL A 32 1.35 6.02 14.43
N LYS A 33 0.95 7.23 14.06
CA LYS A 33 0.01 8.02 14.86
C LYS A 33 -1.37 7.39 14.70
N GLY A 34 -2.06 7.14 15.80
CA GLY A 34 -3.44 6.66 15.74
C GLY A 34 -4.31 7.71 15.05
N PRO A 35 -5.33 7.31 14.27
CA PRO A 35 -6.23 8.26 13.63
C PRO A 35 -6.87 9.15 14.68
N GLY A 36 -6.89 10.47 14.43
CA GLY A 36 -7.49 11.45 15.32
C GLY A 36 -8.97 11.13 15.56
N MET A 37 -9.49 11.51 16.72
CA MET A 37 -10.91 11.26 17.07
C MET A 37 -11.88 11.85 16.03
N MET A 38 -11.53 12.99 15.44
CA MET A 38 -12.29 13.67 14.37
C MET A 38 -12.30 12.90 13.05
N ASP A 39 -11.17 12.29 12.65
CA ASP A 39 -11.07 11.56 11.37
C ASP A 39 -11.96 10.31 11.38
N LYS A 40 -12.07 9.66 12.54
CA LYS A 40 -13.00 8.55 12.74
C LYS A 40 -14.47 8.95 12.58
N ILE A 41 -14.82 10.18 12.96
CA ILE A 41 -16.20 10.68 12.88
C ILE A 41 -16.58 11.04 11.44
N LEU A 42 -15.65 11.62 10.67
CA LEU A 42 -15.89 12.10 9.31
C LEU A 42 -15.74 11.02 8.23
N HIS A 43 -15.42 9.77 8.59
CA HIS A 43 -15.12 8.67 7.65
C HIS A 43 -14.09 9.05 6.57
N ARG A 44 -13.25 10.05 6.85
CA ARG A 44 -12.15 10.42 5.97
C ARG A 44 -11.03 9.41 6.19
N HIS A 45 -10.37 9.01 5.11
CA HIS A 45 -9.14 8.22 5.16
C HIS A 45 -7.96 9.19 5.02
N PRO A 46 -7.58 9.95 6.07
CA PRO A 46 -6.42 10.81 5.98
C PRO A 46 -5.18 9.95 5.72
N HIS A 47 -4.23 10.52 4.99
CA HIS A 47 -2.94 9.89 4.77
C HIS A 47 -2.29 9.54 6.11
N PRO A 48 -1.86 8.27 6.33
CA PRO A 48 -1.32 7.85 7.61
C PRO A 48 0.00 8.55 7.92
N GLU A 49 0.16 8.97 9.18
CA GLU A 49 1.39 9.60 9.66
C GLU A 49 2.25 8.63 10.48
N GLY A 50 3.50 8.44 10.07
CA GLY A 50 4.49 7.69 10.84
C GLY A 50 5.02 8.51 12.03
N LYS A 51 5.24 7.85 13.17
CA LYS A 51 5.96 8.40 14.34
C LYS A 51 7.47 8.34 14.18
N ASN A 52 7.95 7.32 13.48
CA ASN A 52 9.37 6.99 13.30
C ASN A 52 9.74 6.75 11.83
N ALA A 53 8.87 7.16 10.90
CA ALA A 53 9.06 7.05 9.47
C ALA A 53 8.24 8.12 8.74
N VAL A 54 8.69 8.46 7.55
CA VAL A 54 7.92 9.16 6.52
C VAL A 54 7.26 8.10 5.66
N ILE A 55 5.92 8.07 5.67
CA ILE A 55 5.12 7.31 4.72
C ILE A 55 4.79 8.29 3.61
N GLU A 56 5.30 8.07 2.40
CA GLU A 56 5.00 8.97 1.28
C GLU A 56 3.60 8.73 0.77
N VAL A 57 2.97 9.78 0.21
CA VAL A 57 1.70 9.61 -0.51
C VAL A 57 1.96 8.64 -1.67
N PRO A 58 1.26 7.51 -1.74
CA PRO A 58 1.46 6.57 -2.84
C PRO A 58 1.14 7.21 -4.18
N VAL A 59 1.87 6.82 -5.21
CA VAL A 59 1.53 7.19 -6.58
C VAL A 59 0.67 6.09 -7.15
N PHE A 60 -0.58 6.41 -7.49
CA PHE A 60 -1.48 5.51 -8.19
C PHE A 60 -1.60 5.92 -9.66
N THR A 61 -1.83 4.94 -10.51
CA THR A 61 -2.21 5.11 -11.91
C THR A 61 -3.17 3.98 -12.28
N LYS A 62 -3.86 4.10 -13.42
CA LYS A 62 -4.80 3.10 -13.93
C LYS A 62 -4.41 1.63 -13.74
N ARG A 63 -3.13 1.23 -13.83
CA ARG A 63 -2.70 -0.17 -13.63
C ARG A 63 -1.40 -0.31 -12.84
N SER A 64 -0.97 0.72 -12.12
CA SER A 64 0.31 0.67 -11.41
C SER A 64 0.23 1.44 -10.12
N PHE A 65 1.07 1.08 -9.15
CA PHE A 65 1.24 1.86 -7.94
C PHE A 65 2.69 1.86 -7.47
N GLU A 66 3.06 2.87 -6.71
CA GLU A 66 4.34 2.95 -6.00
C GLU A 66 4.12 3.44 -4.56
N LEU A 67 4.61 2.68 -3.60
CA LEU A 67 4.63 3.01 -2.18
C LEU A 67 6.06 3.14 -1.69
N ASN A 68 6.38 4.27 -1.08
CA ASN A 68 7.67 4.53 -0.48
C ASN A 68 7.54 4.81 1.03
N VAL A 69 8.38 4.17 1.83
CA VAL A 69 8.47 4.39 3.28
C VAL A 69 9.92 4.59 3.68
N ARG A 70 10.22 5.70 4.34
CA ARG A 70 11.58 6.03 4.79
C ARG A 70 11.61 6.17 6.29
N GLY A 71 12.43 5.37 6.95
CA GLY A 71 12.64 5.48 8.39
C GLY A 71 13.25 6.82 8.78
N ALA A 72 13.00 7.24 10.02
CA ALA A 72 13.59 8.45 10.59
C ALA A 72 15.13 8.34 10.70
N THR A 73 15.80 9.42 11.09
CA THR A 73 17.26 9.45 11.28
C THR A 73 17.71 8.78 12.59
N ALA A 74 16.78 8.36 13.44
CA ALA A 74 17.01 7.72 14.73
C ALA A 74 15.90 6.71 15.09
N GLY A 75 16.18 5.79 16.01
CA GLY A 75 15.23 4.78 16.49
C GLY A 75 15.23 3.49 15.67
N ALA A 76 14.23 2.64 15.90
CA ALA A 76 14.15 1.27 15.37
C ALA A 76 13.98 1.17 13.85
N MET A 77 13.66 2.28 13.17
CA MET A 77 13.60 2.37 11.71
C MET A 77 14.77 3.14 11.11
N LYS A 78 15.81 3.48 11.89
CA LYS A 78 16.92 4.29 11.41
C LYS A 78 17.55 3.69 10.14
N GLY A 79 17.60 4.48 9.07
CA GLY A 79 18.21 4.10 7.80
C GLY A 79 17.35 3.16 6.92
N ALA A 80 16.24 2.62 7.45
CA ALA A 80 15.38 1.74 6.68
C ALA A 80 14.71 2.49 5.52
N GLN A 81 14.69 1.87 4.35
CA GLN A 81 13.99 2.37 3.17
C GLN A 81 13.23 1.21 2.54
N TYR A 82 11.93 1.40 2.33
CA TYR A 82 11.08 0.43 1.66
C TYR A 82 10.46 1.05 0.42
N CYS A 83 10.46 0.28 -0.67
CA CYS A 83 9.78 0.63 -1.91
C CYS A 83 9.04 -0.61 -2.40
N LEU A 84 7.72 -0.50 -2.53
CA LEU A 84 6.91 -1.49 -3.25
C LEU A 84 6.37 -0.83 -4.50
N LYS A 85 6.73 -1.36 -5.66
CA LYS A 85 6.29 -0.87 -6.95
C LYS A 85 5.69 -2.01 -7.75
N VAL A 86 4.45 -1.83 -8.20
CA VAL A 86 3.81 -2.73 -9.14
C VAL A 86 3.57 -1.96 -10.43
N HIS A 87 4.18 -2.38 -11.53
CA HIS A 87 4.14 -1.68 -12.80
C HIS A 87 2.87 -1.99 -13.59
N ARG A 88 2.33 -3.21 -13.46
CA ARG A 88 1.14 -3.62 -14.19
C ARG A 88 0.30 -4.63 -13.40
N LEU A 89 -0.66 -4.10 -12.66
CA LEU A 89 -1.75 -4.82 -12.02
C LEU A 89 -2.56 -5.64 -13.04
N PRO A 90 -3.23 -6.74 -12.64
CA PRO A 90 -3.95 -7.61 -13.57
C PRO A 90 -5.08 -6.88 -14.30
N PHE A 91 -5.73 -5.96 -13.60
CA PHE A 91 -6.89 -5.21 -14.03
C PHE A 91 -6.74 -3.72 -13.68
N PRO A 92 -7.50 -2.83 -14.34
CA PRO A 92 -7.48 -1.42 -14.03
C PRO A 92 -8.05 -1.09 -12.65
N ILE A 93 -7.52 -0.01 -12.07
CA ILE A 93 -7.95 0.59 -10.81
C ILE A 93 -8.44 2.02 -11.06
N ASP A 94 -9.36 2.48 -10.22
CA ASP A 94 -9.74 3.88 -10.10
C ASP A 94 -8.76 4.56 -9.13
N ASP A 95 -7.80 5.30 -9.69
CA ASP A 95 -6.67 5.88 -8.95
C ASP A 95 -7.09 7.02 -8.01
N ASP A 96 -8.18 7.73 -8.30
CA ASP A 96 -8.72 8.80 -7.46
C ASP A 96 -9.34 8.25 -6.16
N ASP A 97 -9.87 7.02 -6.20
CA ASP A 97 -10.50 6.32 -5.07
C ASP A 97 -9.57 5.31 -4.37
N CYS A 98 -8.32 5.22 -4.80
CA CYS A 98 -7.29 4.43 -4.11
C CYS A 98 -6.77 5.16 -2.87
N TYR A 99 -6.54 4.42 -1.79
CA TYR A 99 -6.01 5.02 -0.55
C TYR A 99 -5.21 4.02 0.27
N ILE A 100 -4.48 4.54 1.26
CA ILE A 100 -3.79 3.74 2.26
C ILE A 100 -4.29 4.07 3.66
N THR A 101 -4.22 3.08 4.54
CA THR A 101 -4.24 3.25 5.99
C THR A 101 -2.99 2.59 6.56
N ALA A 102 -2.73 2.77 7.85
CA ALA A 102 -1.59 2.12 8.48
C ALA A 102 -1.90 1.77 9.94
N GLU A 103 -1.25 0.71 10.40
CA GLU A 103 -1.17 0.28 11.78
C GLU A 103 0.29 0.01 12.13
N ASP A 104 0.60 -0.15 13.42
CA ASP A 104 1.98 -0.45 13.82
C ASP A 104 2.48 -1.72 13.09
N GLY A 105 3.60 -1.58 12.37
CA GLY A 105 4.21 -2.65 11.59
C GLY A 105 3.64 -2.87 10.19
N TRP A 106 2.58 -2.16 9.78
CA TRP A 106 1.86 -2.44 8.52
C TRP A 106 1.33 -1.19 7.83
N ILE A 107 1.37 -1.23 6.50
CA ILE A 107 0.58 -0.35 5.64
C ILE A 107 -0.48 -1.21 4.97
N VAL A 108 -1.72 -0.71 4.96
CA VAL A 108 -2.84 -1.37 4.29
C VAL A 108 -3.27 -0.49 3.13
N MET A 109 -3.08 -0.99 1.91
CA MET A 109 -3.46 -0.31 0.69
C MET A 109 -4.77 -0.87 0.17
N PHE A 110 -5.65 0.02 -0.28
CA PHE A 110 -6.94 -0.30 -0.87
C PHE A 110 -6.93 0.21 -2.30
N LEU A 111 -6.96 -0.72 -3.26
CA LEU A 111 -7.05 -0.42 -4.68
C LEU A 111 -8.50 -0.54 -5.13
N LYS A 112 -9.14 0.56 -5.52
CA LYS A 112 -10.52 0.54 -6.03
C LYS A 112 -10.52 -0.09 -7.42
N LYS A 113 -11.31 -1.15 -7.62
CA LYS A 113 -11.49 -1.76 -8.95
C LYS A 113 -12.31 -0.82 -9.82
N THR A 114 -11.93 -0.65 -11.08
CA THR A 114 -12.79 0.05 -12.05
C THR A 114 -14.02 -0.79 -12.43
N ASP A 115 -13.86 -2.12 -12.51
CA ASP A 115 -14.94 -3.07 -12.74
C ASP A 115 -14.99 -4.09 -11.59
N GLU A 116 -16.10 -4.10 -10.85
CA GLU A 116 -16.27 -4.97 -9.68
C GLU A 116 -16.48 -6.45 -10.06
N SER A 117 -16.81 -6.73 -11.32
CA SER A 117 -16.94 -8.10 -11.85
C SER A 117 -15.58 -8.76 -12.15
N GLU A 118 -14.51 -7.97 -12.22
CA GLU A 118 -13.15 -8.49 -12.42
C GLU A 118 -12.61 -9.12 -11.12
N SER A 119 -12.53 -10.45 -11.10
CA SER A 119 -11.96 -11.23 -9.99
C SER A 119 -10.44 -11.32 -10.10
N TRP A 120 -9.75 -10.98 -9.00
CA TRP A 120 -8.29 -11.04 -8.90
C TRP A 120 -7.80 -12.37 -8.31
N GLU A 121 -8.71 -13.28 -7.94
CA GLU A 121 -8.46 -14.43 -7.07
C GLU A 121 -7.39 -15.34 -7.66
N LYS A 122 -7.44 -15.53 -8.98
CA LYS A 122 -6.44 -16.29 -9.71
C LYS A 122 -5.04 -15.69 -9.54
N PHE A 123 -4.90 -14.38 -9.74
CA PHE A 123 -3.62 -13.69 -9.64
C PHE A 123 -3.10 -13.65 -8.20
N ILE A 124 -4.01 -13.48 -7.22
CA ILE A 124 -3.69 -13.54 -5.79
C ILE A 124 -3.17 -14.93 -5.40
N ARG A 125 -3.89 -15.99 -5.78
CA ARG A 125 -3.50 -17.38 -5.50
C ARG A 125 -2.17 -17.75 -6.15
N ASP A 126 -1.94 -17.28 -7.36
CA ASP A 126 -0.74 -17.58 -8.14
C ASP A 126 0.44 -16.67 -7.75
N GLY A 127 0.25 -15.71 -6.82
CA GLY A 127 1.28 -14.76 -6.38
C GLY A 127 1.72 -13.76 -7.46
N ALA A 128 0.91 -13.56 -8.50
CA ALA A 128 1.27 -12.85 -9.72
C ALA A 128 0.48 -11.52 -9.86
N LEU A 129 0.58 -10.65 -8.85
CA LEU A 129 -0.05 -9.33 -8.90
C LEU A 129 0.59 -8.44 -9.99
N GLU A 130 1.88 -8.63 -10.24
CA GLU A 130 2.58 -8.06 -11.37
C GLU A 130 2.35 -8.94 -12.61
N THR A 131 1.77 -8.35 -13.65
CA THR A 131 1.54 -9.04 -14.93
C THR A 131 2.52 -8.55 -15.97
N ALA A 132 3.07 -9.47 -16.78
CA ALA A 132 4.01 -9.10 -17.82
C ALA A 132 3.39 -8.07 -18.78
N THR A 133 4.18 -7.08 -19.21
CA THR A 133 3.91 -6.36 -20.44
C THR A 133 4.06 -7.35 -21.58
N ASN A 134 2.94 -7.89 -22.07
CA ASN A 134 2.93 -8.37 -23.45
C ASN A 134 3.09 -7.11 -24.31
N ASP A 135 4.34 -6.85 -24.73
CA ASP A 135 4.67 -5.99 -25.87
C ASP A 135 4.03 -6.54 -27.16
#